data_AF-M3VGZ9-F1
#
_entry.id   AF-M3VGZ9-F1
#
_cell.length_a   1.000
_cell.length_b   1.000
_cell.length_c   1.000
_cell.angle_alpha   90.00
_cell.angle_beta   90.00
_cell.angle_gamma   90.00
#
_symmetry.space_group_name_H-M   'P 1'
#
loop_
_entity.id
_entity.type
_entity.pdbx_description
1 polymer ?
#
loop_
_entity_poly.entity_id
_entity_poly.type
_entity_poly.pdbx_seq_one_letter_code
_entity_poly.pdbx_strand_id
1 'polypeptide(L)'
;MTRARAAVVAASVVAVIVGVGIAVGLAAPEPSVWADGLALSSVCLLLGLGLLGFVDAEPSPSVIAAVATAWGSTSLVSAWLQVAQRAGISAVDVGVGDFTVGLETGLPVVVSVVGALAVLAWAWWTPSDVYVVGAIAAVGILSTSVTGHAGQSAWIPIAVGAHALAAAWWVGTLGALVLTVRGRGGWARSLPAFSDRALPVVAVLTATGLIAAVGRIGLDADWWQSGYGRVLLAKIVLLAAVAAVARWHRSVWVAKARRHGADEMLSIRNAGIEIVLLSVVLGLAAALSVTG
;
A
#
# COMPACT_ATOMS: atom_id res chain seq x y z
N MET A 1 22.44 -1.48 -2.53
CA MET A 1 21.30 -2.31 -3.01
C MET A 1 21.75 -3.11 -4.24
N THR A 2 21.35 -4.37 -4.42
CA THR A 2 21.71 -5.14 -5.64
C THR A 2 20.88 -4.67 -6.84
N ARG A 3 21.38 -4.87 -8.08
CA ARG A 3 20.67 -4.48 -9.32
C ARG A 3 19.25 -5.06 -9.39
N ALA A 4 19.06 -6.31 -8.96
CA ALA A 4 17.75 -6.96 -8.96
C ALA A 4 16.76 -6.30 -8.00
N ARG A 5 17.17 -5.94 -6.79
CA ARG A 5 16.30 -5.21 -5.83
C ARG A 5 15.93 -3.83 -6.35
N ALA A 6 16.90 -3.12 -6.93
CA ALA A 6 16.66 -1.82 -7.56
C ALA A 6 15.64 -1.93 -8.70
N ALA A 7 15.76 -2.97 -9.53
CA ALA A 7 14.81 -3.23 -10.61
C ALA A 7 13.39 -3.53 -10.10
N VAL A 8 13.25 -4.31 -9.02
CA VAL A 8 11.93 -4.55 -8.40
C VAL A 8 11.33 -3.24 -7.87
N VAL A 9 12.11 -2.42 -7.13
CA VAL A 9 11.62 -1.13 -6.62
C VAL A 9 11.18 -0.21 -7.76
N ALA A 10 12.00 -0.06 -8.80
CA ALA A 10 11.66 0.75 -9.96
C ALA A 10 10.41 0.23 -10.68
N ALA A 11 10.32 -1.09 -10.90
CA ALA A 11 9.16 -1.71 -11.53
C ALA A 11 7.89 -1.54 -10.68
N SER A 12 7.98 -1.61 -9.36
CA SER A 12 6.85 -1.35 -8.46
C SER A 12 6.37 0.10 -8.55
N VAL A 13 7.26 1.08 -8.58
CA VAL A 13 6.88 2.50 -8.77
C VAL A 13 6.18 2.70 -10.11
N VAL A 14 6.73 2.15 -11.19
CA VAL A 14 6.09 2.19 -12.53
C VAL A 14 4.73 1.48 -12.49
N ALA A 15 4.61 0.35 -11.80
CA ALA A 15 3.36 -0.39 -11.71
C ALA A 15 2.26 0.37 -10.95
N VAL A 16 2.61 1.11 -9.88
CA VAL A 16 1.67 2.03 -9.21
C VAL A 16 1.17 3.08 -10.19
N ILE A 17 2.09 3.71 -10.93
CA ILE A 17 1.76 4.73 -11.95
C ILE A 17 0.86 4.12 -13.03
N VAL A 18 1.15 2.91 -13.51
CA VAL A 18 0.30 2.19 -14.48
C VAL A 18 -1.11 1.94 -13.90
N GLY A 19 -1.20 1.49 -12.65
CA GLY A 19 -2.49 1.29 -11.97
C GLY A 19 -3.31 2.58 -11.87
N VAL A 20 -2.67 3.69 -11.52
CA VAL A 20 -3.30 5.01 -11.52
C VAL A 20 -3.72 5.42 -12.93
N GLY A 21 -2.87 5.24 -13.93
CA GLY A 21 -3.17 5.57 -15.33
C GLY A 21 -4.35 4.78 -15.89
N ILE A 22 -4.47 3.49 -15.54
CA ILE A 22 -5.66 2.69 -15.86
C ILE A 22 -6.89 3.32 -15.22
N ALA A 23 -6.84 3.69 -13.93
CA ALA A 23 -7.97 4.32 -13.28
C ALA A 23 -8.34 5.69 -13.90
N VAL A 24 -7.36 6.48 -14.32
CA VAL A 24 -7.60 7.74 -15.04
C VAL A 24 -8.39 7.51 -16.32
N GLY A 25 -8.03 6.50 -17.11
CA GLY A 25 -8.79 6.12 -18.31
C GLY A 25 -10.20 5.60 -18.02
N LEU A 26 -10.41 5.01 -16.83
CA LEU A 26 -11.70 4.41 -16.46
C LEU A 26 -12.65 5.37 -15.74
N ALA A 27 -12.16 6.34 -14.98
CA ALA A 27 -12.98 7.10 -14.04
C ALA A 27 -12.63 8.58 -13.90
N ALA A 28 -11.55 9.06 -14.52
CA ALA A 28 -11.08 10.45 -14.41
C ALA A 28 -11.06 10.98 -12.95
N PRO A 29 -10.33 10.30 -12.04
CA PRO A 29 -10.22 10.70 -10.63
C PRO A 29 -9.48 12.04 -10.49
N GLU A 30 -9.51 12.58 -9.26
CA GLU A 30 -8.80 13.80 -8.90
C GLU A 30 -7.28 13.72 -9.21
N PRO A 31 -6.64 14.82 -9.66
CA PRO A 31 -5.20 14.83 -9.99
C PRO A 31 -4.26 14.40 -8.86
N SER A 32 -4.67 14.50 -7.58
CA SER A 32 -3.87 14.04 -6.44
C SER A 32 -3.57 12.55 -6.47
N VAL A 33 -4.35 11.76 -7.21
CA VAL A 33 -4.30 10.29 -7.26
C VAL A 33 -2.89 9.74 -7.53
N TRP A 34 -2.07 10.44 -8.30
CA TRP A 34 -0.70 10.03 -8.62
C TRP A 34 0.19 10.05 -7.37
N ALA A 35 0.07 11.11 -6.58
CA ALA A 35 0.78 11.24 -5.31
C ALA A 35 0.19 10.30 -4.25
N ASP A 36 -1.13 10.14 -4.22
CA ASP A 36 -1.84 9.23 -3.31
C ASP A 36 -1.42 7.77 -3.50
N GLY A 37 -1.29 7.31 -4.74
CA GLY A 37 -0.83 5.95 -5.04
C GLY A 37 0.59 5.66 -4.52
N LEU A 38 1.50 6.64 -4.66
CA LEU A 38 2.88 6.51 -4.17
C LEU A 38 2.95 6.63 -2.64
N ALA A 39 2.15 7.50 -2.03
CA ALA A 39 2.03 7.63 -0.58
C ALA A 39 1.49 6.34 0.05
N LEU A 40 0.42 5.78 -0.52
CA LEU A 40 -0.17 4.52 -0.09
C LEU A 40 0.84 3.37 -0.18
N SER A 41 1.56 3.28 -1.29
CA SER A 41 2.57 2.24 -1.48
C SER A 41 3.73 2.36 -0.48
N SER A 42 4.16 3.58 -0.18
CA SER A 42 5.22 3.87 0.79
C SER A 42 4.81 3.50 2.22
N VAL A 43 3.60 3.88 2.64
CA VAL A 43 3.10 3.53 3.99
C VAL A 43 2.82 2.03 4.14
N CYS A 44 2.34 1.35 3.10
CA CYS A 44 2.23 -0.10 3.09
C CYS A 44 3.60 -0.76 3.32
N LEU A 45 4.65 -0.28 2.64
CA LEU A 45 6.01 -0.78 2.82
C LEU A 45 6.56 -0.50 4.23
N LEU A 46 6.27 0.67 4.82
CA LEU A 46 6.62 0.96 6.22
C LEU A 46 5.93 0.01 7.20
N LEU A 47 4.65 -0.29 7.00
CA LEU A 47 3.94 -1.28 7.80
C LEU A 47 4.64 -2.63 7.70
N GLY A 48 5.00 -3.05 6.49
CA GLY A 48 5.75 -4.27 6.25
C GLY A 48 7.09 -4.32 6.99
N LEU A 49 7.88 -3.25 6.88
CA LEU A 49 9.19 -3.10 7.55
C LEU A 49 9.06 -3.14 9.07
N GLY A 50 8.03 -2.48 9.63
CA GLY A 50 7.75 -2.46 11.07
C GLY A 50 7.23 -3.77 11.64
N LEU A 51 6.76 -4.69 10.78
CA LEU A 51 6.20 -5.98 11.17
C LEU A 51 7.07 -7.18 10.72
N LEU A 52 8.30 -6.93 10.23
CA LEU A 52 9.21 -8.00 9.77
C LEU A 52 9.56 -9.03 10.85
N GLY A 53 9.55 -8.64 12.13
CA GLY A 53 9.78 -9.55 13.25
C GLY A 53 8.78 -10.71 13.30
N PHE A 54 7.56 -10.53 12.77
CA PHE A 54 6.57 -11.60 12.69
C PHE A 54 6.87 -12.65 11.61
N VAL A 55 7.84 -12.41 10.72
CA VAL A 55 8.22 -13.31 9.63
C VAL A 55 9.72 -13.63 9.64
N ASP A 56 10.34 -13.67 10.83
CA ASP A 56 11.74 -14.06 11.04
C ASP A 56 12.73 -13.27 10.17
N ALA A 57 12.51 -11.96 10.06
CA ALA A 57 13.38 -11.05 9.31
C ALA A 57 13.63 -9.76 10.12
N GLU A 58 14.79 -9.15 9.86
CA GLU A 58 15.20 -7.93 10.56
C GLU A 58 14.98 -6.69 9.66
N PRO A 59 14.52 -5.57 10.26
CA PRO A 59 14.38 -4.32 9.55
C PRO A 59 15.74 -3.67 9.25
N SER A 60 15.75 -2.69 8.35
CA SER A 60 16.92 -1.85 8.08
C SER A 60 16.56 -0.38 8.32
N PRO A 61 17.17 0.30 9.31
CA PRO A 61 16.86 1.70 9.62
C PRO A 61 17.04 2.64 8.43
N SER A 62 18.06 2.42 7.58
CA SER A 62 18.28 3.23 6.39
C SER A 62 17.20 3.04 5.32
N VAL A 63 16.69 1.82 5.16
CA VAL A 63 15.53 1.56 4.29
C VAL A 63 14.28 2.21 4.86
N ILE A 64 14.04 2.09 6.17
CA ILE A 64 12.92 2.75 6.85
C ILE A 64 12.97 4.27 6.65
N ALA A 65 14.13 4.89 6.85
CA ALA A 65 14.31 6.33 6.63
C ALA A 65 13.98 6.72 5.17
N ALA A 66 14.51 6.00 4.19
CA ALA A 66 14.24 6.30 2.78
C ALA A 66 12.75 6.19 2.41
N VAL A 67 12.06 5.15 2.91
CA VAL A 67 10.63 4.95 2.65
C VAL A 67 9.78 5.98 3.42
N ALA A 68 10.20 6.37 4.62
CA ALA A 68 9.53 7.44 5.38
C ALA A 68 9.66 8.80 4.69
N THR A 69 10.83 9.12 4.13
CA THR A 69 11.00 10.31 3.28
C THR A 69 10.09 10.26 2.05
N ALA A 70 10.01 9.10 1.38
CA ALA A 70 9.10 8.92 0.25
C ALA A 70 7.64 9.15 0.68
N TRP A 71 7.18 8.49 1.74
CA TRP A 71 5.81 8.64 2.26
C TRP A 71 5.47 10.09 2.61
N GLY A 72 6.33 10.78 3.36
CA GLY A 72 6.13 12.18 3.74
C GLY A 72 6.09 13.11 2.52
N SER A 73 7.06 12.98 1.60
CA SER A 73 7.13 13.82 0.39
C SER A 73 5.93 13.65 -0.52
N THR A 74 5.50 12.41 -0.78
CA THR A 74 4.31 12.15 -1.62
C THR A 74 3.02 12.59 -0.93
N SER A 75 2.95 12.50 0.40
CA SER A 75 1.79 13.00 1.16
C SER A 75 1.68 14.53 1.08
N LEU A 76 2.82 15.24 1.13
CA LEU A 76 2.86 16.69 0.95
C LEU A 76 2.45 17.11 -0.46
N VAL A 77 2.94 16.41 -1.49
CA VAL A 77 2.53 16.67 -2.88
C VAL A 77 1.04 16.42 -3.06
N SER A 78 0.50 15.33 -2.51
CA SER A 78 -0.94 15.06 -2.55
C SER A 78 -1.75 16.19 -1.89
N ALA A 79 -1.35 16.60 -0.68
CA ALA A 79 -2.00 17.69 0.03
C ALA A 79 -2.01 19.00 -0.76
N TRP A 80 -0.87 19.33 -1.37
CA TRP A 80 -0.72 20.51 -2.21
C TRP A 80 -1.70 20.48 -3.39
N LEU A 81 -1.80 19.36 -4.09
CA LEU A 81 -2.72 19.18 -5.22
C LEU A 81 -4.19 19.25 -4.78
N GLN A 82 -4.53 18.66 -3.62
CA GLN A 82 -5.88 18.74 -3.05
C GLN A 82 -6.26 20.17 -2.68
N VAL A 83 -5.33 20.96 -2.10
CA VAL A 83 -5.56 22.37 -1.79
C VAL A 83 -5.81 23.18 -3.06
N ALA A 84 -4.95 23.01 -4.09
CA ALA A 84 -5.13 23.67 -5.38
C ALA A 84 -6.53 23.42 -5.97
N GLN A 85 -6.94 22.15 -5.96
CA GLN A 85 -8.21 21.72 -6.50
C GLN A 85 -9.40 22.28 -5.72
N ARG A 86 -9.35 22.28 -4.39
CA ARG A 86 -10.42 22.84 -3.54
C ARG A 86 -10.54 24.35 -3.69
N ALA A 87 -9.41 25.04 -3.83
CA ALA A 87 -9.38 26.48 -4.06
C ALA A 87 -9.73 26.88 -5.51
N GLY A 88 -9.80 25.91 -6.43
CA GLY A 88 -10.09 26.17 -7.85
C GLY A 88 -8.97 26.93 -8.57
N ILE A 89 -7.74 26.85 -8.07
CA ILE A 89 -6.56 27.56 -8.60
C ILE A 89 -5.55 26.57 -9.17
N SER A 90 -4.60 27.08 -9.96
CA SER A 90 -3.51 26.26 -10.47
C SER A 90 -2.62 25.77 -9.34
N ALA A 91 -2.06 24.56 -9.48
CA ALA A 91 -1.11 24.03 -8.51
C ALA A 91 0.15 24.90 -8.36
N VAL A 92 0.49 25.74 -9.34
CA VAL A 92 1.63 26.67 -9.23
C VAL A 92 1.30 27.95 -8.48
N ASP A 93 0.01 28.26 -8.29
CA ASP A 93 -0.48 29.50 -7.68
C ASP A 93 -0.85 29.32 -6.19
N VAL A 94 -0.77 28.09 -5.67
CA VAL A 94 -1.10 27.80 -4.27
C VAL A 94 -0.12 28.52 -3.33
N GLY A 95 -0.68 29.33 -2.43
CA GLY A 95 0.05 30.05 -1.40
C GLY A 95 -0.11 29.42 -0.01
N VAL A 96 0.70 29.88 0.94
CA VAL A 96 0.65 29.43 2.35
C VAL A 96 -0.70 29.77 3.00
N GLY A 97 -1.35 30.85 2.58
CA GLY A 97 -2.68 31.24 3.07
C GLY A 97 -3.77 30.22 2.75
N ASP A 98 -3.69 29.53 1.61
CA ASP A 98 -4.69 28.54 1.17
C ASP A 98 -4.68 27.28 2.04
N PHE A 99 -3.55 26.98 2.68
CA PHE A 99 -3.44 25.88 3.64
C PHE A 99 -4.20 26.13 4.95
N THR A 100 -4.43 27.39 5.33
CA THR A 100 -5.21 27.70 6.55
C THR A 100 -6.67 27.29 6.42
N VAL A 101 -7.23 27.37 5.21
CA VAL A 101 -8.58 26.92 4.87
C VAL A 101 -8.62 25.40 4.67
N GLY A 102 -7.53 24.80 4.20
CA GLY A 102 -7.41 23.35 3.95
C GLY A 102 -7.26 22.47 5.20
N LEU A 103 -6.85 23.03 6.34
CA LEU A 103 -6.55 22.27 7.57
C LEU A 103 -7.77 21.59 8.19
N GLU A 104 -8.98 22.13 8.02
CA GLU A 104 -10.21 21.59 8.63
C GLU A 104 -10.60 20.21 8.07
N THR A 105 -10.17 19.87 6.85
CA THR A 105 -10.45 18.59 6.18
C THR A 105 -9.17 17.77 5.89
N GLY A 106 -8.01 18.25 6.36
CA GLY A 106 -6.69 17.70 6.06
C GLY A 106 -6.16 16.66 7.05
N LEU A 107 -6.96 16.17 7.99
CA LEU A 107 -6.49 15.29 9.08
C LEU A 107 -5.65 14.08 8.59
N PRO A 108 -6.03 13.33 7.53
CA PRO A 108 -5.21 12.22 7.04
C PRO A 108 -3.84 12.62 6.50
N VAL A 109 -3.75 13.81 5.89
CA VAL A 109 -2.48 14.37 5.43
C VAL A 109 -1.60 14.70 6.63
N VAL A 110 -2.16 15.39 7.64
CA VAL A 110 -1.42 15.76 8.85
C VAL A 110 -0.89 14.51 9.55
N VAL A 111 -1.73 13.49 9.72
CA VAL A 111 -1.33 12.19 10.28
C VAL A 111 -0.19 11.57 9.47
N SER A 112 -0.27 11.62 8.13
CA SER A 112 0.76 11.04 7.27
C SER A 112 2.10 11.78 7.34
N VAL A 113 2.08 13.11 7.33
CA VAL A 113 3.30 13.94 7.41
C VAL A 113 3.94 13.84 8.79
N VAL A 114 3.15 13.97 9.86
CA VAL A 114 3.65 13.84 11.24
C VAL A 114 4.16 12.41 11.47
N GLY A 115 3.43 11.40 10.97
CA GLY A 115 3.86 10.00 11.02
C GLY A 115 5.19 9.78 10.31
N ALA A 116 5.36 10.31 9.10
CA ALA A 116 6.62 10.21 8.35
C ALA A 116 7.79 10.87 9.11
N LEU A 117 7.58 12.05 9.70
CA LEU A 117 8.59 12.73 10.52
C LEU A 117 8.94 11.93 11.78
N ALA A 118 7.94 11.34 12.44
CA ALA A 118 8.17 10.49 13.62
C ALA A 118 8.96 9.22 13.26
N VAL A 119 8.65 8.57 12.12
CA VAL A 119 9.42 7.41 11.63
C VAL A 119 10.84 7.82 11.22
N LEU A 120 11.03 8.99 10.62
CA LEU A 120 12.36 9.52 10.32
C LEU A 120 13.15 9.72 11.61
N ALA A 121 12.61 10.43 12.59
CA ALA A 121 13.24 10.63 13.89
C ALA A 121 13.58 9.28 14.57
N TRP A 122 12.67 8.30 14.49
CA TRP A 122 12.92 6.94 14.94
C TRP A 122 14.11 6.31 14.22
N ALA A 123 14.23 6.46 12.90
CA ALA A 123 15.33 5.88 12.13
C ALA A 123 16.70 6.50 12.44
N TRP A 124 16.75 7.76 12.90
CA TRP A 124 17.97 8.45 13.30
C TRP A 124 18.44 8.09 14.71
N TRP A 125 17.52 7.90 15.65
CA TRP A 125 17.85 7.70 17.07
C TRP A 125 17.64 6.26 17.56
N THR A 126 16.92 5.44 16.78
CA THR A 126 16.52 4.06 17.11
C THR A 126 16.18 3.86 18.59
N PRO A 127 15.31 4.70 19.18
CA PRO A 127 15.13 4.76 20.63
C PRO A 127 14.28 3.60 21.19
N SER A 128 13.57 2.87 20.32
CA SER A 128 12.54 1.89 20.67
C SER A 128 12.41 0.78 19.63
N ASP A 129 11.57 -0.22 19.92
CA ASP A 129 11.29 -1.34 19.02
C ASP A 129 10.71 -0.89 17.66
N VAL A 130 11.06 -1.59 16.59
CA VAL A 130 10.61 -1.35 15.21
C VAL A 130 9.09 -1.45 15.06
N TYR A 131 8.41 -2.16 15.97
CA TYR A 131 6.94 -2.22 15.96
C TYR A 131 6.27 -0.85 16.07
N VAL A 132 6.96 0.16 16.63
CA VAL A 132 6.47 1.55 16.64
C VAL A 132 6.32 2.10 15.22
N VAL A 133 7.25 1.77 14.30
CA VAL A 133 7.14 2.14 12.87
C VAL A 133 5.91 1.49 12.25
N GLY A 134 5.67 0.21 12.56
CA GLY A 134 4.48 -0.51 12.11
C GLY A 134 3.18 0.12 12.63
N ALA A 135 3.15 0.50 13.90
CA ALA A 135 2.01 1.17 14.51
C ALA A 135 1.72 2.53 13.86
N ILE A 136 2.75 3.36 13.64
CA ILE A 136 2.60 4.66 12.98
C ILE A 136 2.08 4.48 11.53
N ALA A 137 2.64 3.52 10.79
CA ALA A 137 2.18 3.21 9.44
C ALA A 137 0.71 2.73 9.43
N ALA A 138 0.32 1.89 10.40
CA ALA A 138 -1.06 1.44 10.54
C ALA A 138 -2.01 2.60 10.82
N VAL A 139 -1.64 3.54 11.69
CA VAL A 139 -2.43 4.75 11.96
C VAL A 139 -2.57 5.61 10.69
N GLY A 140 -1.50 5.77 9.91
CA GLY A 140 -1.54 6.45 8.60
C GLY A 140 -2.54 5.79 7.65
N ILE A 141 -2.45 4.47 7.47
CA ILE A 141 -3.35 3.69 6.61
C ILE A 141 -4.80 3.81 7.07
N LEU A 142 -5.05 3.67 8.37
CA LEU A 142 -6.40 3.76 8.92
C LEU A 142 -6.97 5.15 8.75
N SER A 143 -6.18 6.20 9.00
CA SER A 143 -6.61 7.58 8.83
C SER A 143 -7.02 7.87 7.39
N THR A 144 -6.23 7.44 6.39
CA THR A 144 -6.58 7.67 4.98
C THR A 144 -7.78 6.83 4.54
N SER A 145 -7.91 5.59 5.03
CA SER A 145 -8.93 4.65 4.55
C SER A 145 -10.31 4.90 5.17
N VAL A 146 -10.35 5.35 6.43
CA VAL A 146 -11.60 5.48 7.20
C VAL A 146 -12.26 6.85 7.04
N THR A 147 -11.49 7.92 6.83
CA THR A 147 -12.03 9.29 6.82
C THR A 147 -13.17 9.49 5.81
N GLY A 148 -13.13 8.84 4.63
CA GLY A 148 -14.21 8.92 3.63
C GLY A 148 -15.50 8.16 3.99
N HIS A 149 -15.47 7.34 5.04
CA HIS A 149 -16.62 6.54 5.50
C HIS A 149 -17.09 6.98 6.90
N ALA A 150 -16.51 8.06 7.44
CA ALA A 150 -16.91 8.65 8.71
C ALA A 150 -18.33 9.22 8.58
N GLY A 151 -19.31 8.57 9.24
CA GLY A 151 -20.73 8.93 9.16
C GLY A 151 -21.61 7.89 8.46
N GLN A 152 -21.03 6.84 7.90
CA GLN A 152 -21.80 5.66 7.45
C GLN A 152 -22.11 4.72 8.64
N SER A 153 -22.73 3.56 8.37
CA SER A 153 -22.95 2.55 9.41
C SER A 153 -21.63 2.17 10.10
N ALA A 154 -21.68 1.89 11.42
CA ALA A 154 -20.49 1.68 12.25
C ALA A 154 -19.54 0.58 11.72
N TRP A 155 -20.06 -0.37 10.93
CA TRP A 155 -19.31 -1.52 10.43
C TRP A 155 -18.50 -1.24 9.16
N ILE A 156 -18.86 -0.23 8.35
CA ILE A 156 -18.18 0.04 7.07
C ILE A 156 -16.76 0.57 7.29
N PRO A 157 -16.52 1.59 8.13
CA PRO A 157 -15.16 1.99 8.53
C PRO A 157 -14.29 0.83 9.01
N ILE A 158 -14.87 -0.09 9.79
CA ILE A 158 -14.15 -1.25 10.33
C ILE A 158 -13.74 -2.20 9.19
N ALA A 159 -14.67 -2.53 8.30
CA ALA A 159 -14.39 -3.38 7.14
C ALA A 159 -13.33 -2.75 6.22
N VAL A 160 -13.46 -1.46 5.91
CA VAL A 160 -12.50 -0.73 5.06
C VAL A 160 -11.11 -0.66 5.71
N GLY A 161 -11.04 -0.36 7.02
CA GLY A 161 -9.79 -0.36 7.76
C GLY A 161 -9.12 -1.73 7.82
N ALA A 162 -9.89 -2.79 8.08
CA ALA A 162 -9.40 -4.16 8.07
C ALA A 162 -8.92 -4.60 6.67
N HIS A 163 -9.64 -4.23 5.60
CA HIS A 163 -9.23 -4.46 4.23
C HIS A 163 -7.88 -3.78 3.93
N ALA A 164 -7.77 -2.50 4.28
CA ALA A 164 -6.58 -1.70 4.02
C ALA A 164 -5.35 -2.23 4.77
N LEU A 165 -5.49 -2.57 6.06
CA LEU A 165 -4.41 -3.16 6.85
C LEU A 165 -4.00 -4.54 6.34
N ALA A 166 -4.96 -5.39 5.95
CA ALA A 166 -4.67 -6.70 5.37
C ALA A 166 -3.90 -6.57 4.04
N ALA A 167 -4.33 -5.64 3.17
CA ALA A 167 -3.65 -5.37 1.91
C ALA A 167 -2.25 -4.83 2.13
N ALA A 168 -2.11 -3.87 3.05
CA ALA A 168 -0.84 -3.25 3.41
C ALA A 168 0.14 -4.27 4.01
N TRP A 169 -0.33 -5.16 4.88
CA TRP A 169 0.51 -6.23 5.42
C TRP A 169 1.00 -7.16 4.30
N TRP A 170 0.12 -7.56 3.38
CA TRP A 170 0.50 -8.48 2.30
C TRP A 170 1.57 -7.87 1.39
N VAL A 171 1.27 -6.73 0.75
CA VAL A 171 2.20 -6.09 -0.20
C VAL A 171 3.43 -5.52 0.51
N GLY A 172 3.23 -4.94 1.69
CA GLY A 172 4.26 -4.28 2.47
C GLY A 172 5.30 -5.26 2.99
N THR A 173 4.86 -6.35 3.64
CA THR A 173 5.79 -7.35 4.18
C THR A 173 6.54 -8.05 3.06
N LEU A 174 5.89 -8.37 1.92
CA LEU A 174 6.60 -8.95 0.77
C LEU A 174 7.67 -8.01 0.20
N GLY A 175 7.34 -6.72 0.05
CA GLY A 175 8.31 -5.69 -0.33
C GLY A 175 9.45 -5.56 0.68
N ALA A 176 9.14 -5.59 1.98
CA ALA A 176 10.13 -5.54 3.04
C ALA A 176 11.09 -6.74 2.97
N LEU A 177 10.59 -7.96 2.73
CA LEU A 177 11.42 -9.15 2.53
C LEU A 177 12.41 -8.96 1.36
N VAL A 178 11.94 -8.43 0.22
CA VAL A 178 12.79 -8.14 -0.95
C VAL A 178 13.88 -7.12 -0.63
N LEU A 179 13.64 -6.18 0.29
CA LEU A 179 14.61 -5.14 0.64
C LEU A 179 15.60 -5.57 1.73
N THR A 180 15.19 -6.42 2.68
CA THR A 180 15.99 -6.73 3.87
C THR A 180 16.58 -8.15 3.86
N VAL A 181 15.82 -9.18 3.49
CA VAL A 181 16.25 -10.58 3.63
C VAL A 181 17.39 -10.93 2.70
N ARG A 182 18.46 -11.54 3.21
CA ARG A 182 19.66 -11.93 2.45
C ARG A 182 19.90 -13.43 2.48
N GLY A 183 20.49 -13.93 1.40
CA GLY A 183 20.94 -15.29 1.25
C GLY A 183 19.81 -16.33 1.24
N ARG A 184 20.16 -17.52 0.75
CA ARG A 184 19.28 -18.69 0.72
C ARG A 184 18.70 -19.05 2.10
N GLY A 185 19.50 -18.91 3.15
CA GLY A 185 19.10 -19.22 4.52
C GLY A 185 18.04 -18.27 5.07
N GLY A 186 18.14 -16.96 4.80
CA GLY A 186 17.13 -15.99 5.21
C GLY A 186 15.79 -16.25 4.52
N TRP A 187 15.82 -16.41 3.19
CA TRP A 187 14.60 -16.72 2.42
C TRP A 187 13.94 -18.05 2.83
N ALA A 188 14.74 -19.08 3.18
CA ALA A 188 14.21 -20.35 3.65
C ALA A 188 13.49 -20.26 5.01
N ARG A 189 13.76 -19.24 5.83
CA ARG A 189 13.03 -18.99 7.10
C ARG A 189 11.85 -18.06 6.89
N SER A 190 12.10 -16.89 6.31
CA SER A 190 11.11 -15.81 6.29
C SER A 190 9.99 -16.01 5.28
N LEU A 191 10.27 -16.59 4.11
CA LEU A 191 9.24 -16.80 3.09
C LEU A 191 8.17 -17.81 3.52
N PRO A 192 8.52 -18.97 4.10
CA PRO A 192 7.53 -19.87 4.70
C PRO A 192 6.69 -19.20 5.78
N ALA A 193 7.32 -18.45 6.69
CA ALA A 193 6.65 -17.75 7.79
C ALA A 193 5.65 -16.68 7.28
N PHE A 194 6.03 -15.94 6.24
CA PHE A 194 5.15 -15.01 5.53
C PHE A 194 4.00 -15.75 4.85
N SER A 195 4.31 -16.79 4.09
CA SER A 195 3.31 -17.55 3.32
C SER A 195 2.24 -18.17 4.22
N ASP A 196 2.60 -18.68 5.41
CA ASP A 196 1.64 -19.28 6.34
C ASP A 196 0.69 -18.23 6.95
N ARG A 197 1.19 -17.03 7.21
CA ARG A 197 0.38 -15.89 7.69
C ARG A 197 -0.43 -15.22 6.58
N ALA A 198 0.01 -15.31 5.32
CA ALA A 198 -0.68 -14.69 4.19
C ALA A 198 -2.08 -15.28 3.96
N LEU A 199 -2.32 -16.58 4.25
CA LEU A 199 -3.63 -17.21 4.02
C LEU A 199 -4.77 -16.54 4.82
N PRO A 200 -4.71 -16.42 6.16
CA PRO A 200 -5.75 -15.72 6.91
C PRO A 200 -5.83 -14.23 6.53
N VAL A 201 -4.72 -13.58 6.21
CA VAL A 201 -4.72 -12.17 5.78
C VAL A 201 -5.47 -11.99 4.45
N VAL A 202 -5.24 -12.85 3.47
CA VAL A 202 -5.96 -12.82 2.18
C VAL A 202 -7.44 -13.12 2.37
N ALA A 203 -7.81 -14.01 3.30
CA ALA A 203 -9.21 -14.27 3.64
C ALA A 203 -9.89 -13.03 4.23
N VAL A 204 -9.25 -12.35 5.20
CA VAL A 204 -9.75 -11.08 5.77
C VAL A 204 -9.87 -10.02 4.68
N LEU A 205 -8.84 -9.84 3.85
CA LEU A 205 -8.84 -8.89 2.74
C LEU A 205 -10.01 -9.12 1.78
N THR A 206 -10.26 -10.37 1.43
CA THR A 206 -11.32 -10.74 0.47
C THR A 206 -12.69 -10.51 1.06
N ALA A 207 -12.94 -10.98 2.28
CA ALA A 207 -14.23 -10.82 2.95
C ALA A 207 -14.58 -9.34 3.18
N THR A 208 -13.63 -8.58 3.72
CA THR A 208 -13.82 -7.14 3.99
C THR A 208 -13.92 -6.32 2.71
N GLY A 209 -13.18 -6.68 1.66
CA GLY A 209 -13.28 -6.05 0.34
C GLY A 209 -14.65 -6.26 -0.30
N LEU A 210 -15.22 -7.47 -0.17
CA LEU A 210 -16.57 -7.76 -0.65
C LEU A 210 -17.62 -6.96 0.12
N ILE A 211 -17.51 -6.90 1.45
CA ILE A 211 -18.40 -6.09 2.30
C ILE A 211 -18.34 -4.61 1.90
N ALA A 212 -17.14 -4.07 1.71
CA ALA A 212 -16.96 -2.67 1.31
C ALA A 212 -17.51 -2.39 -0.11
N ALA A 213 -17.27 -3.31 -1.05
CA ALA A 213 -17.79 -3.21 -2.42
C ALA A 213 -19.32 -3.20 -2.45
N VAL A 214 -19.95 -4.19 -1.82
CA VAL A 214 -21.41 -4.30 -1.74
C VAL A 214 -22.00 -3.13 -0.96
N GLY A 215 -21.35 -2.68 0.12
CA GLY A 215 -21.81 -1.54 0.90
C GLY A 215 -21.78 -0.22 0.15
N ARG A 216 -20.88 -0.05 -0.84
CA ARG A 216 -20.74 1.20 -1.59
C ARG A 216 -21.63 1.28 -2.83
N ILE A 217 -21.73 0.23 -3.62
CA ILE A 217 -22.52 0.26 -4.87
C ILE A 217 -23.74 -0.66 -4.86
N GLY A 218 -23.88 -1.59 -3.90
CA GLY A 218 -24.99 -2.53 -3.88
C GLY A 218 -24.84 -3.68 -4.90
N LEU A 219 -25.63 -4.75 -4.71
CA LEU A 219 -25.59 -5.92 -5.59
C LEU A 219 -26.31 -5.68 -6.93
N ASP A 220 -27.38 -4.89 -6.91
CA ASP A 220 -28.25 -4.65 -8.08
C ASP A 220 -27.80 -3.46 -8.94
N ALA A 221 -26.66 -2.83 -8.61
CA ALA A 221 -26.17 -1.68 -9.36
C ALA A 221 -25.57 -2.05 -10.71
N ASP A 222 -25.52 -1.06 -11.60
CA ASP A 222 -24.79 -1.18 -12.86
C ASP A 222 -23.29 -0.93 -12.64
N TRP A 223 -22.56 -2.04 -12.46
CA TRP A 223 -21.11 -2.03 -12.25
C TRP A 223 -20.32 -1.51 -13.45
N TRP A 224 -20.93 -1.40 -14.64
CA TRP A 224 -20.21 -1.07 -15.88
C TRP A 224 -20.40 0.40 -16.30
N GLN A 225 -21.52 1.02 -15.93
CA GLN A 225 -21.80 2.42 -16.30
C GLN A 225 -21.04 3.43 -15.44
N SER A 226 -20.75 3.10 -14.17
CA SER A 226 -20.04 4.02 -13.27
C SER A 226 -18.51 3.95 -13.43
N GLY A 227 -17.83 5.09 -13.25
CA GLY A 227 -16.36 5.13 -13.18
C GLY A 227 -15.83 4.27 -12.02
N TYR A 228 -16.44 4.42 -10.84
CA TYR A 228 -16.13 3.61 -9.66
C TYR A 228 -16.27 2.11 -9.92
N GLY A 229 -17.39 1.66 -10.50
CA GLY A 229 -17.65 0.25 -10.79
C GLY A 229 -16.62 -0.36 -11.75
N ARG A 230 -16.26 0.36 -12.82
CA ARG A 230 -15.22 -0.08 -13.77
C ARG A 230 -13.85 -0.25 -13.11
N VAL A 231 -13.43 0.71 -12.28
CA VAL A 231 -12.15 0.61 -11.54
C VAL A 231 -12.19 -0.54 -10.54
N LEU A 232 -13.30 -0.73 -9.84
CA LEU A 232 -13.48 -1.83 -8.89
C LEU A 232 -13.43 -3.20 -9.58
N LEU A 233 -14.05 -3.35 -10.75
CA LEU A 233 -13.98 -4.59 -11.54
C LEU A 233 -12.56 -4.87 -12.03
N ALA A 234 -11.83 -3.85 -12.50
CA ALA A 234 -10.42 -4.00 -12.84
C ALA A 234 -9.59 -4.47 -11.64
N LYS A 235 -9.84 -3.92 -10.45
CA LYS A 235 -9.20 -4.32 -9.19
C LYS A 235 -9.52 -5.79 -8.84
N ILE A 236 -10.77 -6.23 -9.01
CA ILE A 236 -11.20 -7.62 -8.75
C ILE A 236 -10.48 -8.59 -9.70
N VAL A 237 -10.44 -8.29 -11.00
CA VAL A 237 -9.77 -9.13 -12.01
C VAL A 237 -8.28 -9.27 -11.69
N LEU A 238 -7.61 -8.16 -11.37
CA LEU A 238 -6.19 -8.19 -11.00
C LEU A 238 -5.94 -8.94 -9.68
N LEU A 239 -6.79 -8.76 -8.67
CA LEU A 239 -6.69 -9.52 -7.41
C LEU A 239 -6.87 -11.02 -7.64
N ALA A 240 -7.77 -11.43 -8.53
CA ALA A 240 -7.91 -12.84 -8.91
C ALA A 240 -6.64 -13.38 -9.58
N ALA A 241 -6.03 -12.59 -10.48
CA ALA A 241 -4.75 -12.95 -11.10
C ALA A 241 -3.61 -13.07 -10.07
N VAL A 242 -3.50 -12.11 -9.14
CA VAL A 242 -2.53 -12.16 -8.03
C VAL A 242 -2.75 -13.39 -7.16
N ALA A 243 -4.00 -13.71 -6.80
CA ALA A 243 -4.32 -14.89 -6.00
C ALA A 243 -3.94 -16.19 -6.70
N ALA A 244 -4.13 -16.28 -8.02
CA ALA A 244 -3.69 -17.42 -8.82
C ALA A 244 -2.15 -17.56 -8.82
N VAL A 245 -1.42 -16.45 -9.00
CA VAL A 245 0.04 -16.42 -8.92
C VAL A 245 0.52 -16.81 -7.53
N ALA A 246 -0.05 -16.25 -6.47
CA ALA A 246 0.30 -16.55 -5.08
C ALA A 246 0.04 -18.04 -4.74
N ARG A 247 -1.06 -18.62 -5.25
CA ARG A 247 -1.35 -20.05 -5.08
C ARG A 247 -0.31 -20.93 -5.79
N TRP A 248 0.09 -20.56 -7.00
CA TRP A 248 1.15 -21.25 -7.75
C TRP A 248 2.52 -21.11 -7.06
N HIS A 249 2.84 -19.91 -6.59
CA HIS A 249 4.06 -19.64 -5.83
C HIS A 249 4.12 -20.42 -4.52
N ARG A 250 2.97 -20.59 -3.83
CA ARG A 250 2.90 -21.44 -2.63
C ARG A 250 3.24 -22.89 -2.92
N SER A 251 2.74 -23.47 -4.01
CA SER A 251 2.96 -24.89 -4.33
C SER A 251 4.38 -25.15 -4.86
N VAL A 252 4.99 -24.20 -5.57
CA VAL A 252 6.30 -24.40 -6.22
C VAL A 252 7.42 -23.66 -5.48
N TRP A 253 7.34 -22.33 -5.37
CA TRP A 253 8.41 -21.49 -4.87
C TRP A 253 8.60 -21.63 -3.35
N VAL A 254 7.53 -21.53 -2.57
CA VAL A 254 7.59 -21.65 -1.11
C VAL A 254 8.01 -23.08 -0.72
N ALA A 255 7.48 -24.10 -1.39
CA ALA A 255 7.88 -25.49 -1.18
C ALA A 255 9.39 -25.71 -1.45
N LYS A 256 9.94 -25.08 -2.50
CA LYS A 256 11.37 -25.11 -2.82
C LYS A 256 12.20 -24.35 -1.78
N ALA A 257 11.74 -23.21 -1.30
CA ALA A 257 12.42 -22.43 -0.27
C ALA A 257 12.51 -23.17 1.07
N ARG A 258 11.44 -23.87 1.50
CA ARG A 258 11.44 -24.71 2.71
C ARG A 258 12.53 -25.79 2.71
N ARG A 259 12.91 -26.28 1.53
CA ARG A 259 13.97 -27.29 1.34
C ARG A 259 15.35 -26.66 1.13
N HIS A 260 15.52 -25.36 1.45
CA HIS A 260 16.71 -24.57 1.14
C HIS A 260 17.11 -24.63 -0.35
N GLY A 261 16.14 -24.85 -1.25
CA GLY A 261 16.40 -25.03 -2.68
C GLY A 261 16.26 -23.75 -3.50
N ALA A 262 15.71 -22.67 -2.94
CA ALA A 262 15.51 -21.40 -3.63
C ALA A 262 16.65 -20.43 -3.30
N ASP A 263 17.43 -20.04 -4.29
CA ASP A 263 18.43 -18.98 -4.12
C ASP A 263 17.78 -17.60 -3.93
N GLU A 264 18.61 -16.63 -3.55
CA GLU A 264 18.17 -15.25 -3.31
C GLU A 264 17.64 -14.57 -4.57
N MET A 265 18.26 -14.81 -5.73
CA MET A 265 17.88 -14.14 -6.98
C MET A 265 16.50 -14.61 -7.47
N LEU A 266 16.26 -15.92 -7.43
CA LEU A 266 14.97 -16.54 -7.72
C LEU A 266 13.90 -16.00 -6.78
N SER A 267 14.21 -15.84 -5.50
CA SER A 267 13.27 -15.35 -4.50
C SER A 267 12.95 -13.87 -4.71
N ILE A 268 13.94 -13.02 -5.01
CA ILE A 268 13.72 -11.62 -5.38
C ILE A 268 12.88 -11.52 -6.65
N ARG A 269 13.14 -12.36 -7.67
CA ARG A 269 12.38 -12.35 -8.92
C ARG A 269 10.91 -12.73 -8.71
N ASN A 270 10.65 -13.83 -8.01
CA ASN A 270 9.29 -14.32 -7.79
C ASN A 270 8.49 -13.37 -6.89
N ALA A 271 9.10 -12.87 -5.81
CA ALA A 271 8.51 -11.82 -4.98
C ALA A 271 8.26 -10.56 -5.80
N GLY A 272 9.20 -10.17 -6.65
CA GLY A 272 9.07 -9.01 -7.54
C GLY A 272 7.86 -9.09 -8.47
N ILE A 273 7.55 -10.27 -9.02
CA ILE A 273 6.36 -10.49 -9.85
C ILE A 273 5.08 -10.20 -9.04
N GLU A 274 4.96 -10.77 -7.84
CA GLU A 274 3.80 -10.53 -6.96
C GLU A 274 3.69 -9.05 -6.56
N ILE A 275 4.79 -8.42 -6.16
CA ILE A 275 4.81 -7.01 -5.76
C ILE A 275 4.40 -6.11 -6.93
N VAL A 276 4.91 -6.34 -8.14
CA VAL A 276 4.55 -5.55 -9.32
C VAL A 276 3.04 -5.63 -9.59
N LEU A 277 2.43 -6.82 -9.53
CA LEU A 277 0.99 -6.96 -9.70
C LEU A 277 0.21 -6.26 -8.58
N LEU A 278 0.63 -6.45 -7.33
CA LEU A 278 0.03 -5.77 -6.17
C LEU A 278 0.19 -4.24 -6.24
N SER A 279 1.28 -3.73 -6.80
CA SER A 279 1.50 -2.30 -7.02
C SER A 279 0.51 -1.70 -8.01
N VAL A 280 0.14 -2.43 -9.08
CA VAL A 280 -0.96 -2.00 -9.98
C VAL A 280 -2.28 -1.93 -9.20
N VAL A 281 -2.56 -2.94 -8.37
CA VAL A 281 -3.75 -2.98 -7.51
C VAL A 281 -3.79 -1.81 -6.51
N LEU A 282 -2.65 -1.41 -5.94
CA LEU A 282 -2.55 -0.24 -5.07
C LEU A 282 -2.84 1.07 -5.82
N GLY A 283 -2.34 1.21 -7.06
CA GLY A 283 -2.67 2.37 -7.90
C GLY A 283 -4.17 2.50 -8.17
N LEU A 284 -4.84 1.39 -8.50
CA LEU A 284 -6.30 1.35 -8.62
C LEU A 284 -7.01 1.66 -7.30
N ALA A 285 -6.48 1.16 -6.17
CA ALA A 285 -7.06 1.40 -4.85
C ALA A 285 -6.98 2.89 -4.44
N ALA A 286 -5.87 3.56 -4.73
CA ALA A 286 -5.73 4.99 -4.50
C ALA A 286 -6.72 5.80 -5.36
N ALA A 287 -6.99 5.37 -6.59
CA ALA A 287 -8.01 6.03 -7.40
C ALA A 287 -9.42 5.87 -6.82
N LEU A 288 -9.78 4.69 -6.29
CA LEU A 288 -11.10 4.47 -5.67
C LEU A 288 -11.37 5.37 -4.45
N SER A 289 -10.34 5.85 -3.75
CA SER A 289 -10.52 6.79 -2.64
C SER A 289 -10.84 8.22 -3.08
N VAL A 290 -10.53 8.57 -4.33
CA VAL A 290 -10.75 9.92 -4.90
C VAL A 290 -11.64 9.89 -6.16
N THR A 291 -12.32 8.76 -6.40
CA THR A 291 -13.36 8.64 -7.43
C THR A 291 -14.72 8.77 -6.74
N GLY A 292 -15.54 9.68 -7.26
CA GLY A 292 -16.95 9.87 -6.84
C GLY A 292 -17.79 8.63 -7.03
#